data_AF-A0A9W5YZ38-F1
#
_entry.id   AF-A0A9W5YZ38-F1
#
_cell.length_a   1.000
_cell.length_b   1.000
_cell.length_c   1.000
_cell.angle_alpha   90.00
_cell.angle_beta   90.00
_cell.angle_gamma   90.00
#
_symmetry.space_group_name_H-M   'P 1'
#
loop_
_entity.id
_entity.type
_entity.pdbx_description
1 polymer ?
#
loop_
_entity_poly.entity_id
_entity_poly.type
_entity_poly.pdbx_seq_one_letter_code
_entity_poly.pdbx_strand_id
1 'polypeptide(L)'
;MGTAQIPSVRRMWERSVPEMAFEYQPLLSTLLAVAAAHRARLVPAEAEEMSCVQGGFIAKAVEGHRVETAKLALYSTSRSGDRAGGVTETLCMNAILISLYTLASRLECAGGGGGGGMGEYEPPNLWLNMARGVRTVVSMVYYRLVEERARIAPLLVARPVVHRGDVEVRDGGPKGGMSVEGELRFLVEVFPCAEEGSEEVMRVYAQCVGYLEGLLMAVRMGESGYDIRKRFSSFPSMVPGEFLGLVAQRRPRALVILAFLFALVKGAEDVWWLMGIPEMEVRGIDSILPEEWRELMRWPVGVVMGVVDLNDSVYDYRHEE
;
A
#
# COMPACT_ATOMS: atom_id res chain seq x y z
N MET A 1 -10.92 -1.64 19.09
CA MET A 1 -9.68 -2.00 19.83
C MET A 1 -8.63 -2.50 18.84
N GLY A 2 -8.12 -1.62 17.98
CA GLY A 2 -7.35 -1.97 16.76
C GLY A 2 -5.83 -1.75 16.84
N THR A 3 -5.22 -1.93 18.01
CA THR A 3 -3.75 -1.88 18.15
C THR A 3 -3.12 -3.16 17.61
N ALA A 4 -1.91 -3.09 17.05
CA ALA A 4 -1.10 -4.28 16.74
C ALA A 4 -1.22 -5.30 17.87
N GLN A 5 -1.92 -6.42 17.63
CA GLN A 5 -2.20 -7.42 18.66
C GLN A 5 -0.92 -8.15 19.10
N ILE A 6 0.19 -7.90 18.40
CA ILE A 6 1.51 -8.45 18.65
C ILE A 6 2.26 -7.52 19.63
N PRO A 7 2.55 -7.95 20.87
CA PRO A 7 3.20 -7.11 21.88
C PRO A 7 4.58 -6.57 21.47
N SER A 8 5.31 -7.29 20.62
CA SER A 8 6.60 -6.83 20.08
C SER A 8 6.44 -5.68 19.10
N VAL A 9 5.44 -5.74 18.22
CA VAL A 9 5.12 -4.63 17.28
C VAL A 9 4.62 -3.42 18.05
N ARG A 10 3.79 -3.61 19.08
CA ARG A 10 3.35 -2.50 19.95
C ARG A 10 4.54 -1.82 20.63
N ARG A 11 5.42 -2.58 21.30
CA ARG A 11 6.62 -2.04 21.95
C ARG A 11 7.56 -1.32 20.99
N MET A 12 7.69 -1.82 19.77
CA MET A 12 8.47 -1.17 18.72
C MET A 12 7.93 0.24 18.44
N TRP A 13 6.62 0.39 18.25
CA TRP A 13 6.00 1.70 18.00
C TRP A 13 6.02 2.62 19.23
N GLU A 14 5.79 2.10 20.43
CA GLU A 14 5.72 2.91 21.66
C GLU A 14 7.08 3.38 22.17
N ARG A 15 8.16 2.63 21.88
CA ARG A 15 9.48 2.90 22.45
C ARG A 15 10.58 3.00 21.41
N SER A 16 10.76 1.94 20.62
CA SER A 16 11.93 1.85 19.74
C SER A 16 11.91 2.87 18.61
N VAL A 17 10.77 3.08 17.95
CA VAL A 17 10.63 4.05 16.85
C VAL A 17 10.83 5.50 17.34
N PRO A 18 10.29 5.93 18.49
CA PRO A 18 10.64 7.21 19.11
C PRO A 18 12.14 7.35 19.42
N GLU A 19 12.78 6.34 20.04
CA GLU A 19 14.23 6.36 20.31
C GLU A 19 15.04 6.51 19.01
N MET A 20 14.69 5.72 17.99
CA MET A 20 15.28 5.79 16.64
C MET A 20 15.14 7.16 15.98
N ALA A 21 14.05 7.88 16.25
CA ALA A 21 13.82 9.20 15.66
C ALA A 21 14.81 10.24 16.21
N PHE A 22 15.17 10.17 17.49
CA PHE A 22 16.20 11.04 18.06
C PHE A 22 17.61 10.73 17.54
N GLU A 23 17.84 9.54 17.00
CA GLU A 23 19.10 9.16 16.34
C GLU A 23 19.14 9.57 14.86
N TYR A 24 17.99 9.77 14.22
CA TYR A 24 17.88 9.99 12.78
C TYR A 24 16.86 11.07 12.44
N GLN A 25 17.37 12.27 12.14
CA GLN A 25 16.57 13.49 11.95
C GLN A 25 15.45 13.39 10.88
N PRO A 26 15.63 12.71 9.74
CA PRO A 26 14.56 12.52 8.77
C PRO A 26 13.38 11.71 9.36
N LEU A 27 13.67 10.67 10.16
CA LEU A 27 12.62 9.89 10.84
C LEU A 27 11.88 10.70 11.90
N LEU A 28 12.57 11.56 12.66
CA LEU A 28 11.90 12.50 13.56
C LEU A 28 10.94 13.41 12.80
N SER A 29 11.39 13.96 11.67
CA SER A 29 10.56 14.81 10.83
C SER A 29 9.33 14.05 10.32
N THR A 30 9.48 12.80 9.89
CA THR A 30 8.34 11.97 9.46
C THR A 30 7.37 11.70 10.60
N LEU A 31 7.86 11.36 11.81
CA LEU A 31 6.98 11.14 12.96
C LEU A 31 6.19 12.39 13.33
N LEU A 32 6.80 13.57 13.28
CA LEU A 32 6.12 14.84 13.54
C LEU A 32 5.09 15.16 12.46
N ALA A 33 5.38 14.88 11.19
CA ALA A 33 4.41 15.04 10.10
C ALA A 33 3.20 14.10 10.28
N VAL A 34 3.44 12.83 10.63
CA VAL A 34 2.39 11.84 10.90
C VAL A 34 1.56 12.23 12.13
N ALA A 35 2.20 12.72 13.19
CA ALA A 35 1.51 13.17 14.39
C ALA A 35 0.62 14.40 14.12
N ALA A 36 1.11 15.36 13.32
CA ALA A 36 0.34 16.51 12.88
C ALA A 36 -0.87 16.09 12.03
N ALA A 37 -0.69 15.18 11.06
CA ALA A 37 -1.77 14.65 10.23
C ALA A 37 -2.85 13.94 11.06
N HIS A 38 -2.42 13.12 12.02
CA HIS A 38 -3.34 12.45 12.93
C HIS A 38 -4.11 13.46 13.80
N ARG A 39 -3.42 14.49 14.33
CA ARG A 39 -4.03 15.56 15.12
C ARG A 39 -5.04 16.36 14.30
N ALA A 40 -4.75 16.68 13.03
CA ALA A 40 -5.67 17.34 12.12
C ALA A 40 -6.99 16.56 11.97
N ARG A 41 -6.93 15.22 11.91
CA ARG A 41 -8.13 14.36 11.85
C ARG A 41 -8.88 14.27 13.17
N LEU A 42 -8.17 14.22 14.30
CA LEU A 42 -8.78 14.12 15.62
C LEU A 42 -9.43 15.44 16.08
N VAL A 43 -8.84 16.57 15.68
CA VAL A 43 -9.25 17.91 16.09
C VAL A 43 -9.47 18.78 14.85
N PRO A 44 -10.66 18.74 14.23
CA PRO A 44 -10.93 19.48 12.99
C PRO A 44 -10.70 21.00 13.10
N ALA A 45 -10.86 21.58 14.29
CA ALA A 45 -10.59 23.00 14.55
C ALA A 45 -9.11 23.39 14.35
N GLU A 46 -8.19 22.43 14.45
CA GLU A 46 -6.75 22.65 14.28
C GLU A 46 -6.26 22.16 12.90
N ALA A 47 -7.14 21.64 12.04
CA ALA A 47 -6.75 20.97 10.81
C ALA A 47 -5.96 21.87 9.84
N GLU A 48 -6.36 23.14 9.70
CA GLU A 48 -5.67 24.11 8.83
C GLU A 48 -4.25 24.42 9.33
N GLU A 49 -4.10 24.65 10.64
CA GLU A 49 -2.80 24.87 11.27
C GLU A 49 -1.90 23.63 11.14
N MET A 50 -2.45 22.46 11.46
CA MET A 50 -1.73 21.19 11.42
C MET A 50 -1.31 20.82 9.99
N SER A 51 -2.09 21.20 8.97
CA SER A 51 -1.73 20.99 7.55
C SER A 51 -0.42 21.70 7.18
N CYS A 52 -0.24 22.95 7.63
CA CYS A 52 1.01 23.69 7.42
C CYS A 52 2.19 23.03 8.16
N VAL A 53 1.98 22.64 9.42
CA VAL A 53 2.99 21.96 10.25
C VAL A 53 3.44 20.64 9.62
N GLN A 54 2.46 19.84 9.21
CA GLN A 54 2.65 18.57 8.50
C GLN A 54 3.46 18.77 7.21
N GLY A 55 3.08 19.73 6.37
CA GLY A 55 3.77 20.05 5.12
C GLY A 55 5.25 20.41 5.32
N GLY A 56 5.56 21.22 6.35
CA GLY A 56 6.93 21.57 6.69
C GLY A 56 7.78 20.38 7.14
N PHE A 57 7.21 19.50 7.96
CA PHE A 57 7.94 18.33 8.46
C PHE A 57 8.11 17.25 7.40
N ILE A 58 7.10 16.97 6.57
CA ILE A 58 7.25 15.96 5.51
C ILE A 58 8.26 16.40 4.46
N ALA A 59 8.32 17.70 4.13
CA ALA A 59 9.33 18.21 3.19
C ALA A 59 10.75 17.96 3.71
N LYS A 60 11.02 18.25 4.99
CA LYS A 60 12.31 17.96 5.64
C LYS A 60 12.63 16.47 5.67
N ALA A 61 11.63 15.64 5.98
CA ALA A 61 11.77 14.20 6.00
C ALA A 61 12.16 13.64 4.63
N VAL A 62 11.45 14.05 3.58
CA VAL A 62 11.70 13.60 2.20
C VAL A 62 13.08 14.08 1.73
N GLU A 63 13.44 15.34 1.97
CA GLU A 63 14.75 15.87 1.61
C GLU A 63 15.89 15.09 2.27
N GLY A 64 15.82 14.91 3.59
CA GLY A 64 16.81 14.14 4.33
C GLY A 64 16.86 12.66 3.90
N HIS A 65 15.70 12.06 3.59
CA HIS A 65 15.65 10.69 3.10
C HIS A 65 16.30 10.55 1.72
N ARG A 66 16.07 11.50 0.81
CA ARG A 66 16.68 11.52 -0.53
C ARG A 66 18.20 11.67 -0.46
N VAL A 67 18.70 12.51 0.43
CA VAL A 67 20.14 12.67 0.65
C VAL A 67 20.78 11.34 1.09
N GLU A 68 20.18 10.64 2.06
CA GLU A 68 20.71 9.35 2.51
C GLU A 68 20.61 8.26 1.45
N THR A 69 19.49 8.16 0.71
CA THR A 69 19.38 7.16 -0.36
C THR A 69 20.29 7.46 -1.55
N ALA A 70 20.57 8.74 -1.85
CA ALA A 70 21.55 9.12 -2.86
C ALA A 70 22.98 8.70 -2.48
N LYS A 71 23.37 8.81 -1.21
CA LYS A 71 24.68 8.31 -0.73
C LYS A 71 24.84 6.82 -1.00
N LEU A 72 23.79 6.03 -0.75
CA LEU A 72 23.79 4.58 -1.03
C LEU A 72 24.01 4.27 -2.52
N ALA A 73 23.38 5.05 -3.41
CA ALA A 73 23.57 4.91 -4.84
C ALA A 73 25.03 5.20 -5.25
N LEU A 74 25.71 6.14 -4.60
CA LEU A 74 27.12 6.45 -4.86
C LEU A 74 28.06 5.35 -4.34
N TYR A 75 27.83 4.83 -3.12
CA TYR A 75 28.62 3.71 -2.58
C TYR A 75 28.48 2.45 -3.44
N SER A 76 27.35 2.28 -4.14
CA SER A 76 27.10 1.15 -5.04
C SER A 76 28.03 1.08 -6.26
N THR A 77 28.72 2.17 -6.58
CA THR A 77 29.71 2.28 -7.67
C THR A 77 31.15 2.08 -7.21
N SER A 78 31.37 2.07 -5.89
CA SER A 78 32.68 1.84 -5.28
C SER A 78 32.93 0.34 -5.13
N ARG A 79 34.15 -0.10 -5.42
CA ARG A 79 34.59 -1.51 -5.54
C ARG A 79 34.47 -2.34 -4.24
N SER A 80 34.00 -1.76 -3.14
CA SER A 80 33.70 -2.44 -1.87
C SER A 80 32.28 -2.99 -1.91
N GLY A 81 32.14 -4.31 -2.09
CA GLY A 81 30.88 -5.02 -2.28
C GLY A 81 29.87 -5.02 -1.12
N ASP A 82 29.92 -4.05 -0.20
CA ASP A 82 28.99 -3.96 0.93
C ASP A 82 27.94 -2.86 0.71
N ARG A 83 27.02 -3.08 -0.24
CA ARG A 83 25.83 -2.22 -0.43
C ARG A 83 24.91 -2.23 0.80
N ALA A 84 24.92 -3.32 1.57
CA ALA A 84 24.05 -3.50 2.73
C ALA A 84 24.54 -2.71 3.95
N GLY A 85 25.85 -2.49 4.10
CA GLY A 85 26.47 -1.78 5.24
C GLY A 85 25.96 -0.34 5.45
N GLY A 86 25.56 0.36 4.39
CA GLY A 86 25.06 1.74 4.49
C GLY A 86 23.57 1.88 4.82
N VAL A 87 22.77 0.83 4.60
CA VAL A 87 21.32 0.86 4.86
C VAL A 87 21.08 0.55 6.34
N THR A 88 20.49 1.49 7.07
CA THR A 88 20.18 1.34 8.51
C THR A 88 18.71 1.01 8.75
N GLU A 89 18.39 0.47 9.94
CA GLU A 89 17.00 0.27 10.35
C GLU A 89 16.21 1.59 10.44
N THR A 90 16.86 2.70 10.79
CA THR A 90 16.24 4.04 10.84
C THR A 90 15.84 4.52 9.45
N LEU A 91 16.67 4.26 8.43
CA LEU A 91 16.37 4.57 7.04
C LEU A 91 15.19 3.73 6.53
N CYS A 92 15.18 2.42 6.80
CA CYS A 92 14.08 1.53 6.45
C CYS A 92 12.76 2.01 7.10
N MET A 93 12.80 2.34 8.38
CA MET A 93 11.62 2.77 9.13
C MET A 93 11.09 4.11 8.61
N ASN A 94 11.99 5.03 8.25
CA ASN A 94 11.60 6.29 7.63
C ASN A 94 10.91 6.08 6.27
N ALA A 95 11.44 5.19 5.41
CA ALA A 95 10.82 4.85 4.13
C ALA A 95 9.41 4.28 4.31
N ILE A 96 9.23 3.37 5.28
CA ILE A 96 7.92 2.77 5.61
C ILE A 96 6.93 3.86 6.03
N LEU A 97 7.33 4.76 6.93
CA LEU A 97 6.46 5.82 7.42
C LEU A 97 6.13 6.87 6.36
N ILE A 98 7.08 7.25 5.49
CA ILE A 98 6.82 8.13 4.35
C ILE A 98 5.77 7.47 3.43
N SER A 99 5.91 6.18 3.12
CA SER A 99 4.93 5.46 2.30
C SER A 99 3.54 5.48 2.94
N LEU A 100 3.42 5.14 4.23
CA LEU A 100 2.12 5.17 4.94
C LEU A 100 1.52 6.59 4.99
N TYR A 101 2.37 7.60 5.22
CA TYR A 101 1.95 9.00 5.22
C TYR A 101 1.40 9.44 3.85
N THR A 102 2.04 9.04 2.75
CA THR A 102 1.56 9.40 1.40
C THR A 102 0.18 8.83 1.08
N LEU A 103 -0.17 7.66 1.63
CA LEU A 103 -1.52 7.12 1.55
C LEU A 103 -2.50 7.92 2.42
N ALA A 104 -2.13 8.19 3.67
CA ALA A 104 -2.99 8.93 4.62
C ALA A 104 -3.35 10.34 4.12
N SER A 105 -2.40 11.01 3.45
CA SER A 105 -2.58 12.39 2.96
C SER A 105 -3.52 12.49 1.75
N ARG A 106 -3.91 11.37 1.13
CA ARG A 106 -4.80 11.37 -0.05
C ARG A 106 -6.15 12.03 0.20
N LEU A 107 -6.71 11.85 1.40
CA LEU A 107 -8.03 12.42 1.75
C LEU A 107 -7.97 13.96 1.85
N GLU A 108 -6.85 14.51 2.29
CA GLU A 108 -6.66 15.95 2.42
C GLU A 108 -6.56 16.64 1.05
N CYS A 109 -5.92 15.99 0.08
CA CYS A 109 -5.91 16.45 -1.31
C CYS A 109 -7.31 16.47 -1.94
N ALA A 110 -8.21 15.57 -1.53
CA ALA A 110 -9.58 15.51 -2.04
C ALA A 110 -10.50 16.56 -1.37
N GLY A 111 -10.23 16.93 -0.11
CA GLY A 111 -11.06 17.86 0.67
C GLY A 111 -10.66 19.34 0.60
N GLY A 112 -9.48 19.69 0.06
CA GLY A 112 -8.95 21.05 0.03
C GLY A 112 -9.56 22.01 -1.01
N GLY A 113 -10.53 21.57 -1.81
CA GLY A 113 -11.18 22.35 -2.86
C GLY A 113 -12.50 22.98 -2.42
N GLY A 114 -12.46 23.93 -1.47
CA GLY A 114 -13.58 24.84 -1.23
C GLY A 114 -13.78 25.79 -2.42
N GLY A 115 -14.33 25.26 -3.53
CA GLY A 115 -14.58 26.02 -4.75
C GLY A 115 -14.61 25.15 -6.00
N GLY A 116 -15.77 24.61 -6.35
CA GLY A 116 -16.27 24.57 -7.73
C GLY A 116 -15.44 23.89 -8.83
N GLY A 117 -14.51 23.01 -8.51
CA GLY A 117 -13.78 22.21 -9.49
C GLY A 117 -13.59 20.79 -8.98
N MET A 118 -14.44 19.87 -9.43
CA MET A 118 -14.21 18.44 -9.30
C MET A 118 -12.94 18.14 -10.12
N GLY A 119 -11.76 18.20 -9.50
CA GLY A 119 -10.53 17.79 -10.16
C GLY A 119 -10.69 16.36 -10.66
N GLU A 120 -10.23 16.09 -11.88
CA GLU A 120 -10.21 14.73 -12.41
C GLU A 120 -9.47 13.81 -11.43
N TYR A 121 -10.05 12.64 -11.14
CA TYR A 121 -9.45 11.72 -10.18
C TYR A 121 -8.05 11.29 -10.63
N GLU A 122 -7.10 11.34 -9.70
CA GLU A 122 -5.73 10.88 -9.91
C GLU A 122 -5.46 9.60 -9.12
N PRO A 123 -5.02 8.51 -9.76
CA PRO A 123 -4.62 7.28 -9.07
C PRO A 123 -3.50 7.53 -8.05
N PRO A 124 -3.36 6.66 -7.01
CA PRO A 124 -2.46 6.87 -5.88
C PRO A 124 -1.00 6.51 -6.20
N ASN A 125 -0.52 6.94 -7.37
CA ASN A 125 0.80 6.63 -7.92
C ASN A 125 1.94 6.97 -6.95
N LEU A 126 1.84 8.08 -6.20
CA LEU A 126 2.85 8.46 -5.22
C LEU A 126 2.99 7.39 -4.13
N TRP A 127 1.88 6.94 -3.53
CA TRP A 127 1.90 5.90 -2.52
C TRP A 127 2.45 4.59 -3.08
N LEU A 128 1.97 4.17 -4.25
CA LEU A 128 2.43 2.94 -4.91
C LEU A 128 3.96 2.94 -5.10
N ASN A 129 4.51 4.05 -5.62
CA ASN A 129 5.94 4.19 -5.85
C ASN A 129 6.74 4.27 -4.54
N MET A 130 6.24 4.98 -3.51
CA MET A 130 6.90 5.03 -2.20
C MET A 130 6.93 3.65 -1.54
N ALA A 131 5.82 2.91 -1.57
CA ALA A 131 5.74 1.54 -1.06
C ALA A 131 6.68 0.59 -1.83
N ARG A 132 6.83 0.76 -3.15
CA ARG A 132 7.82 0.00 -3.92
C ARG A 132 9.26 0.33 -3.50
N GLY A 133 9.56 1.60 -3.24
CA GLY A 133 10.87 2.03 -2.72
C GLY A 133 11.23 1.37 -1.38
N VAL A 134 10.25 1.15 -0.50
CA VAL A 134 10.44 0.39 0.75
C VAL A 134 11.04 -0.98 0.48
N ARG A 135 10.52 -1.72 -0.51
CA ARG A 135 11.07 -3.03 -0.88
C ARG A 135 12.53 -2.94 -1.26
N THR A 136 12.89 -1.98 -2.12
CA THR A 136 14.26 -1.80 -2.58
C THR A 136 15.23 -1.60 -1.43
N VAL A 137 14.87 -0.78 -0.43
CA VAL A 137 15.73 -0.51 0.74
C VAL A 137 15.75 -1.71 1.69
N VAL A 138 14.58 -2.25 2.05
CA VAL A 138 14.47 -3.34 3.03
C VAL A 138 15.09 -4.64 2.51
N SER A 139 14.94 -4.97 1.22
CA SER A 139 15.48 -6.22 0.67
C SER A 139 17.01 -6.31 0.74
N MET A 140 17.70 -5.16 0.78
CA MET A 140 19.17 -5.13 0.91
C MET A 140 19.66 -5.60 2.27
N VAL A 141 18.82 -5.48 3.31
CA VAL A 141 19.22 -5.71 4.71
C VAL A 141 18.30 -6.66 5.46
N TYR A 142 17.26 -7.20 4.82
CA TYR A 142 16.21 -7.99 5.46
C TYR A 142 16.78 -9.10 6.36
N TYR A 143 17.62 -9.98 5.80
CA TYR A 143 18.18 -11.11 6.55
C TYR A 143 19.05 -10.64 7.71
N ARG A 144 19.91 -9.63 7.49
CA ARG A 144 20.74 -9.03 8.54
C ARG A 144 19.91 -8.47 9.68
N LEU A 145 18.88 -7.67 9.37
CA LEU A 145 17.99 -7.08 10.38
C LEU A 145 17.24 -8.13 11.19
N VAL A 146 16.84 -9.23 10.55
CA VAL A 146 16.13 -10.33 11.22
C VAL A 146 17.09 -11.13 12.11
N GLU A 147 18.28 -11.47 11.61
CA GLU A 147 19.31 -12.22 12.35
C GLU A 147 19.81 -11.44 13.56
N GLU A 148 20.08 -10.15 13.39
CA GLU A 148 20.56 -9.24 14.45
C GLU A 148 19.44 -8.81 15.41
N ARG A 149 18.19 -9.20 15.17
CA ARG A 149 17.01 -8.80 15.95
C ARG A 149 16.90 -7.27 16.07
N ALA A 150 17.07 -6.58 14.95
CA ALA A 150 16.93 -5.13 14.84
C ALA A 150 15.59 -4.66 15.43
N ARG A 151 15.52 -3.38 15.85
CA ARG A 151 14.34 -2.81 16.50
C ARG A 151 13.08 -2.94 15.64
N ILE A 152 13.23 -2.87 14.32
CA ILE A 152 12.12 -3.01 13.35
C ILE A 152 11.81 -4.45 12.93
N ALA A 153 12.62 -5.44 13.33
CA ALA A 153 12.42 -6.85 12.96
C ALA A 153 11.02 -7.39 13.32
N PRO A 154 10.37 -7.01 14.45
CA PRO A 154 8.99 -7.41 14.74
C PRO A 154 8.00 -7.02 13.64
N LEU A 155 8.17 -5.84 13.03
CA LEU A 155 7.32 -5.39 11.93
C LEU A 155 7.61 -6.16 10.65
N LEU A 156 8.88 -6.49 10.37
CA LEU A 156 9.27 -7.23 9.17
C LEU A 156 8.79 -8.68 9.21
N VAL A 157 8.97 -9.35 10.35
CA VAL A 157 8.70 -10.79 10.53
C VAL A 157 7.24 -11.08 10.92
N ALA A 158 6.47 -10.09 11.41
CA ALA A 158 5.04 -10.26 11.63
C ALA A 158 4.40 -10.85 10.36
N ARG A 159 3.72 -11.99 10.44
CA ARG A 159 3.28 -12.72 9.25
C ARG A 159 2.41 -11.84 8.33
N PRO A 160 2.71 -11.72 7.03
CA PRO A 160 1.69 -11.65 6.02
C PRO A 160 1.70 -13.02 5.35
N VAL A 161 0.96 -14.00 5.88
CA VAL A 161 0.88 -15.31 5.20
C VAL A 161 0.09 -15.08 3.92
N VAL A 162 0.78 -14.83 2.83
CA VAL A 162 0.23 -15.03 1.49
C VAL A 162 0.21 -16.53 1.32
N HIS A 163 -0.97 -17.14 1.40
CA HIS A 163 -1.14 -18.58 1.18
C HIS A 163 -0.84 -18.92 -0.28
N ARG A 164 0.42 -19.23 -0.60
CA ARG A 164 0.89 -20.40 -1.39
C ARG A 164 2.36 -20.21 -1.80
N GLY A 165 3.20 -21.14 -1.34
CA GLY A 165 4.51 -21.50 -1.90
C GLY A 165 5.60 -20.44 -1.77
N ASP A 166 6.42 -20.58 -0.73
CA ASP A 166 7.81 -20.12 -0.67
C ASP A 166 8.11 -18.77 -1.33
N VAL A 167 7.93 -17.69 -0.58
CA VAL A 167 8.64 -16.43 -0.88
C VAL A 167 10.11 -16.62 -0.48
N GLU A 168 10.84 -17.37 -1.29
CA GLU A 168 12.28 -17.18 -1.35
C GLU A 168 12.54 -15.77 -1.88
N VAL A 169 13.13 -14.92 -1.04
CA VAL A 169 13.60 -13.59 -1.43
C VAL A 169 14.87 -13.77 -2.27
N ARG A 170 14.70 -14.27 -3.50
CA ARG A 170 15.70 -14.23 -4.57
C ARG A 170 14.97 -14.00 -5.88
N ASP A 171 15.14 -12.78 -6.39
CA ASP A 171 14.99 -12.39 -7.79
C ASP A 171 13.80 -13.03 -8.55
N GLY A 172 12.66 -12.36 -8.48
CA GLY A 172 11.43 -12.77 -9.15
C GLY A 172 10.26 -12.73 -8.18
N GLY A 173 9.17 -12.06 -8.57
CA GLY A 173 7.91 -12.07 -7.83
C GLY A 173 7.37 -13.49 -7.60
N PRO A 174 6.29 -13.63 -6.80
CA PRO A 174 5.72 -14.93 -6.45
C PRO A 174 5.48 -15.76 -7.72
N LYS A 175 6.12 -16.94 -7.79
CA LYS A 175 5.89 -17.93 -8.84
C LYS A 175 4.55 -18.60 -8.57
N GLY A 176 3.49 -17.99 -9.09
CA GLY A 176 2.13 -18.52 -9.01
C GLY A 176 2.05 -19.90 -9.66
N GLY A 177 1.98 -20.95 -8.85
CA GLY A 177 1.55 -22.27 -9.27
C GLY A 177 0.07 -22.23 -9.65
N MET A 178 -0.22 -22.54 -10.91
CA MET A 178 -1.56 -22.73 -11.46
C MET A 178 -2.32 -23.81 -10.64
N SER A 179 -3.56 -23.51 -10.22
CA SER A 179 -4.65 -24.43 -9.78
C SER A 179 -5.18 -24.25 -8.35
N VAL A 180 -6.09 -23.30 -8.16
CA VAL A 180 -7.54 -23.49 -7.90
C VAL A 180 -8.22 -22.30 -8.62
N GLU A 181 -9.39 -22.44 -9.21
CA GLU A 181 -10.15 -21.30 -9.77
C GLU A 181 -10.39 -20.27 -8.66
N GLY A 182 -9.58 -19.21 -8.65
CA GLY A 182 -9.77 -18.09 -7.75
C GLY A 182 -10.98 -17.27 -8.18
N GLU A 183 -11.74 -16.75 -7.23
CA GLU A 183 -13.00 -16.04 -7.49
C GLU A 183 -12.79 -14.71 -8.22
N LEU A 184 -11.58 -14.15 -8.17
CA LEU A 184 -11.17 -12.92 -8.85
C LEU A 184 -10.48 -13.19 -10.19
N ARG A 185 -10.34 -14.45 -10.61
CA ARG A 185 -9.68 -14.83 -11.88
C ARG A 185 -10.32 -14.17 -13.10
N PHE A 186 -11.62 -13.89 -13.04
CA PHE A 186 -12.34 -13.17 -14.09
C PHE A 186 -11.75 -11.79 -14.40
N LEU A 187 -11.02 -11.16 -13.47
CA LEU A 187 -10.36 -9.87 -13.69
C LEU A 187 -9.30 -9.92 -14.81
N VAL A 188 -8.80 -11.13 -15.09
CA VAL A 188 -7.84 -11.39 -16.17
C VAL A 188 -8.55 -11.97 -17.41
N GLU A 189 -9.59 -12.77 -17.21
CA GLU A 189 -10.27 -13.50 -18.28
C GLU A 189 -11.32 -12.68 -19.04
N VAL A 190 -11.94 -11.69 -18.38
CA VAL A 190 -12.91 -10.81 -19.03
C VAL A 190 -12.18 -9.70 -19.78
N PHE A 191 -12.54 -9.53 -21.05
CA PHE A 191 -12.05 -8.46 -21.94
C PHE A 191 -13.23 -7.58 -22.35
N PRO A 192 -13.58 -6.54 -21.56
CA PRO A 192 -14.67 -5.64 -21.91
C PRO A 192 -14.41 -4.85 -23.21
N CYS A 193 -13.14 -4.75 -23.63
CA CYS A 193 -12.72 -4.10 -24.86
C CYS A 193 -11.52 -4.84 -25.47
N ALA A 194 -11.27 -4.63 -26.77
CA ALA A 194 -10.17 -5.21 -27.57
C ALA A 194 -8.76 -4.72 -27.17
N GLU A 195 -8.55 -4.26 -25.93
CA GLU A 195 -7.20 -4.10 -25.37
C GLU A 195 -6.61 -5.48 -25.05
N GLU A 196 -6.07 -6.12 -26.09
CA GLU A 196 -5.14 -7.23 -25.92
C GLU A 196 -3.79 -6.66 -25.43
N GLY A 197 -3.59 -6.67 -24.11
CA GLY A 197 -2.26 -6.52 -23.55
C GLY A 197 -1.37 -7.66 -24.02
N SER A 198 -0.07 -7.41 -24.21
CA SER A 198 0.88 -8.48 -24.49
C SER A 198 0.78 -9.60 -23.42
N GLU A 199 1.19 -10.81 -23.76
CA GLU A 199 1.21 -11.93 -22.80
C GLU A 199 1.96 -11.58 -21.51
N GLU A 200 2.97 -10.71 -21.60
CA GLU A 200 3.73 -10.20 -20.46
C GLU A 200 2.88 -9.31 -19.55
N VAL A 201 2.11 -8.38 -20.12
CA VAL A 201 1.18 -7.52 -19.38
C VAL A 201 0.08 -8.36 -18.71
N MET A 202 -0.44 -9.36 -19.41
CA MET A 202 -1.44 -10.28 -18.84
C MET A 202 -0.87 -11.10 -17.68
N ARG A 203 0.40 -11.52 -17.76
CA ARG A 203 1.10 -12.18 -16.66
C ARG A 203 1.25 -11.27 -15.44
N VAL A 204 1.51 -9.98 -15.66
CA VAL A 204 1.57 -8.98 -14.58
C VAL A 204 0.22 -8.85 -13.88
N TYR A 205 -0.88 -8.76 -14.63
CA TYR A 205 -2.23 -8.74 -14.05
C TYR A 205 -2.55 -10.01 -13.27
N ALA A 206 -2.23 -11.19 -13.83
CA ALA A 206 -2.46 -12.47 -13.15
C ALA A 206 -1.72 -12.57 -11.80
N GLN A 207 -0.49 -12.05 -11.71
CA GLN A 207 0.25 -12.01 -10.44
C GLN A 207 -0.41 -11.07 -9.41
N CYS A 208 -0.92 -9.91 -9.87
CA CYS A 208 -1.64 -8.99 -8.99
C CYS A 208 -2.94 -9.60 -8.49
N VAL A 209 -3.71 -10.24 -9.38
CA VAL A 209 -4.95 -10.94 -9.02
C VAL A 209 -4.67 -12.09 -8.06
N GLY A 210 -3.62 -12.90 -8.28
CA GLY A 210 -3.21 -13.93 -7.33
C GLY A 210 -2.86 -13.40 -5.94
N TYR A 211 -2.31 -12.18 -5.84
CA TYR A 211 -2.13 -11.52 -4.54
C TYR A 211 -3.47 -11.15 -3.90
N LEU A 212 -4.41 -10.59 -4.68
CA LEU A 212 -5.74 -10.23 -4.21
C LEU A 212 -6.55 -11.45 -3.76
N GLU A 213 -6.41 -12.60 -4.41
CA GLU A 213 -6.98 -13.87 -3.95
C GLU A 213 -6.49 -14.22 -2.54
N GLY A 214 -5.19 -14.10 -2.30
CA GLY A 214 -4.62 -14.32 -0.97
C GLY A 214 -5.16 -13.34 0.07
N LEU A 215 -5.43 -12.09 -0.32
CA LEU A 215 -6.05 -11.08 0.55
C LEU A 215 -7.53 -11.38 0.81
N LEU A 216 -8.30 -11.73 -0.21
CA LEU A 216 -9.70 -12.14 -0.10
C LEU A 216 -9.86 -13.36 0.82
N MET A 217 -9.00 -14.37 0.65
CA MET A 217 -8.97 -15.53 1.53
C MET A 217 -8.67 -15.13 2.98
N ALA A 218 -7.71 -14.23 3.22
CA ALA A 218 -7.41 -13.74 4.57
C ALA A 218 -8.61 -13.01 5.20
N VAL A 219 -9.33 -12.20 4.42
CA VAL A 219 -10.56 -11.52 4.87
C VAL A 219 -11.62 -12.53 5.28
N ARG A 220 -11.90 -13.52 4.43
CA ARG A 220 -12.94 -14.53 4.68
C ARG A 220 -12.61 -15.52 5.79
N MET A 221 -11.31 -15.77 6.00
CA MET A 221 -10.84 -16.55 7.15
C MET A 221 -10.92 -15.77 8.47
N GLY A 222 -11.37 -14.51 8.45
CA GLY A 222 -11.50 -13.67 9.63
C GLY A 222 -10.16 -13.32 10.26
N GLU A 223 -9.10 -13.17 9.45
CA GLU A 223 -7.82 -12.71 9.97
C GLU A 223 -7.92 -11.32 10.60
N SER A 224 -6.98 -10.99 11.50
CA SER A 224 -7.05 -9.74 12.24
C SER A 224 -6.97 -8.53 11.29
N GLY A 225 -7.67 -7.43 11.63
CA GLY A 225 -7.58 -6.19 10.84
C GLY A 225 -6.14 -5.69 10.69
N TYR A 226 -5.24 -5.99 11.64
CA TYR A 226 -3.81 -5.71 11.51
C TYR A 226 -3.17 -6.47 10.34
N ASP A 227 -3.46 -7.76 10.20
CA ASP A 227 -2.91 -8.61 9.14
C ASP A 227 -3.47 -8.24 7.76
N ILE A 228 -4.76 -7.89 7.69
CA ILE A 228 -5.40 -7.38 6.47
C ILE A 228 -4.76 -6.05 6.03
N ARG A 229 -4.65 -5.07 6.94
CA ARG A 229 -3.98 -3.79 6.66
C ARG A 229 -2.53 -3.97 6.26
N LYS A 230 -1.80 -4.89 6.92
CA LYS A 230 -0.41 -5.17 6.59
C LYS A 230 -0.27 -5.71 5.17
N ARG A 231 -1.11 -6.67 4.75
CA ARG A 231 -1.13 -7.16 3.36
C ARG A 231 -1.45 -6.04 2.38
N PHE A 232 -2.52 -5.30 2.63
CA PHE A 232 -2.89 -4.14 1.81
C PHE A 232 -1.73 -3.14 1.62
N SER A 233 -1.10 -2.70 2.72
CA SER A 233 0.03 -1.75 2.64
C SER A 233 1.28 -2.33 1.97
N SER A 234 1.42 -3.66 1.94
CA SER A 234 2.55 -4.35 1.30
C SER A 234 2.31 -4.63 -0.18
N PHE A 235 1.07 -4.55 -0.68
CA PHE A 235 0.72 -4.87 -2.07
C PHE A 235 1.68 -4.24 -3.10
N PRO A 236 1.97 -2.93 -3.09
CA PRO A 236 2.81 -2.31 -4.15
C PRO A 236 4.26 -2.80 -4.12
N SER A 237 4.73 -3.25 -2.95
CA SER A 237 6.02 -3.87 -2.75
C SER A 237 6.05 -5.33 -3.24
N MET A 238 4.91 -6.02 -3.27
CA MET A 238 4.86 -7.47 -3.52
C MET A 238 4.54 -7.84 -4.97
N VAL A 239 3.98 -6.91 -5.74
CA VAL A 239 3.62 -7.11 -7.15
C VAL A 239 4.72 -6.62 -8.13
N PRO A 240 4.67 -7.04 -9.42
CA PRO A 240 5.57 -6.53 -10.45
C PRO A 240 5.55 -5.01 -10.58
N GLY A 241 6.69 -4.41 -10.92
CA GLY A 241 6.80 -2.94 -11.00
C GLY A 241 6.09 -2.35 -12.20
N GLU A 242 5.99 -3.16 -13.23
CA GLU A 242 5.25 -2.94 -14.45
C GLU A 242 3.78 -2.61 -14.13
N PHE A 243 3.19 -3.24 -13.10
CA PHE A 243 1.82 -2.93 -12.67
C PHE A 243 1.65 -1.47 -12.28
N LEU A 244 2.60 -0.88 -11.58
CA LEU A 244 2.55 0.54 -11.19
C LEU A 244 2.61 1.44 -12.42
N GLY A 245 3.38 1.05 -13.44
CA GLY A 245 3.40 1.73 -14.74
C GLY A 245 2.05 1.66 -15.45
N LEU A 246 1.35 0.52 -15.38
CA LEU A 246 0.02 0.35 -15.96
C LEU A 246 -1.03 1.20 -15.23
N VAL A 247 -0.95 1.32 -13.90
CA VAL A 247 -1.79 2.25 -13.11
C VAL A 247 -1.49 3.71 -13.47
N ALA A 248 -0.22 4.08 -13.60
CA ALA A 248 0.18 5.43 -14.00
C ALA A 248 -0.30 5.79 -15.42
N GLN A 249 -0.35 4.81 -16.32
CA GLN A 249 -0.93 4.93 -17.66
C GLN A 249 -2.47 4.90 -17.66
N ARG A 250 -3.11 4.76 -16.49
CA ARG A 250 -4.57 4.65 -16.34
C ARG A 250 -5.18 3.52 -17.18
N ARG A 251 -4.47 2.40 -17.32
CA ARG A 251 -5.00 1.22 -18.00
C ARG A 251 -6.24 0.72 -17.24
N PRO A 252 -7.41 0.61 -17.89
CA PRO A 252 -8.66 0.29 -17.20
C PRO A 252 -8.59 -0.98 -16.33
N ARG A 253 -8.00 -2.05 -16.86
CA ARG A 253 -7.80 -3.31 -16.09
C ARG A 253 -6.95 -3.12 -14.84
N ALA A 254 -5.89 -2.32 -14.92
CA ALA A 254 -5.01 -2.04 -13.79
C ALA A 254 -5.77 -1.28 -12.69
N LEU A 255 -6.60 -0.31 -13.09
CA LEU A 255 -7.44 0.46 -12.19
C LEU A 255 -8.51 -0.40 -11.53
N VAL A 256 -9.18 -1.30 -12.26
CA VAL A 256 -10.14 -2.24 -11.65
C VAL A 256 -9.45 -3.15 -10.63
N ILE A 257 -8.30 -3.74 -10.95
CA ILE A 257 -7.53 -4.54 -9.98
C ILE A 257 -7.19 -3.71 -8.73
N LEU A 258 -6.83 -2.44 -8.90
CA LEU A 258 -6.56 -1.53 -7.80
C LEU A 258 -7.84 -1.21 -6.98
N ALA A 259 -9.00 -1.06 -7.62
CA ALA A 259 -10.26 -0.88 -6.92
C ALA A 259 -10.62 -2.09 -6.04
N PHE A 260 -10.38 -3.32 -6.54
CA PHE A 260 -10.56 -4.54 -5.75
C PHE A 260 -9.63 -4.57 -4.53
N LEU A 261 -8.37 -4.12 -4.65
CA LEU A 261 -7.47 -3.99 -3.50
C LEU A 261 -8.06 -3.09 -2.41
N PHE A 262 -8.62 -1.94 -2.78
CA PHE A 262 -9.23 -1.01 -1.84
C PHE A 262 -10.53 -1.55 -1.24
N ALA A 263 -11.40 -2.16 -2.05
CA ALA A 263 -12.62 -2.81 -1.55
C ALA A 263 -12.29 -3.89 -0.51
N LEU A 264 -11.27 -4.73 -0.76
CA LEU A 264 -10.87 -5.79 0.17
C LEU A 264 -10.36 -5.27 1.53
N VAL A 265 -9.81 -4.05 1.59
CA VAL A 265 -9.36 -3.46 2.86
C VAL A 265 -10.46 -2.66 3.58
N LYS A 266 -11.63 -2.46 2.96
CA LYS A 266 -12.76 -1.69 3.54
C LYS A 266 -13.15 -2.20 4.93
N GLY A 267 -13.24 -3.52 5.11
CA GLY A 267 -13.57 -4.13 6.40
C GLY A 267 -12.54 -3.91 7.52
N ALA A 268 -11.36 -3.38 7.19
CA ALA A 268 -10.27 -3.11 8.13
C ALA A 268 -9.87 -1.61 8.17
N GLU A 269 -10.80 -0.70 7.82
CA GLU A 269 -10.55 0.75 7.78
C GLU A 269 -10.68 1.48 9.14
N ASP A 270 -10.78 0.75 10.25
CA ASP A 270 -10.98 1.27 11.62
C ASP A 270 -9.78 2.04 12.20
N VAL A 271 -8.86 2.49 11.36
CA VAL A 271 -7.64 3.23 11.73
C VAL A 271 -7.58 4.56 11.02
N TRP A 272 -7.06 5.58 11.72
CA TRP A 272 -7.11 6.97 11.27
C TRP A 272 -6.53 7.20 9.87
N TRP A 273 -5.51 6.45 9.45
CA TRP A 273 -4.81 6.67 8.18
C TRP A 273 -5.49 5.98 6.98
N LEU A 274 -6.41 5.04 7.23
CA LEU A 274 -7.10 4.28 6.20
C LEU A 274 -8.57 4.67 6.08
N MET A 275 -9.18 5.13 7.18
CA MET A 275 -10.58 5.53 7.22
C MET A 275 -10.91 6.52 6.07
N GLY A 276 -11.92 6.16 5.27
CA GLY A 276 -12.41 6.94 4.13
C GLY A 276 -11.61 6.79 2.83
N ILE A 277 -10.40 6.22 2.87
CA ILE A 277 -9.56 6.01 1.68
C ILE A 277 -10.16 4.97 0.73
N PRO A 278 -10.61 3.78 1.17
CA PRO A 278 -11.19 2.79 0.27
C PRO A 278 -12.35 3.33 -0.58
N GLU A 279 -13.26 4.06 0.07
CA GLU A 279 -14.41 4.65 -0.62
C GLU A 279 -13.99 5.71 -1.63
N MET A 280 -13.11 6.65 -1.23
CA MET A 280 -12.63 7.71 -2.11
C MET A 280 -11.91 7.15 -3.35
N GLU A 281 -11.04 6.15 -3.16
CA GLU A 281 -10.25 5.58 -4.26
C GLU A 281 -11.12 4.71 -5.19
N VAL A 282 -12.04 3.89 -4.65
CA VAL A 282 -12.96 3.10 -5.48
C VAL A 282 -13.88 3.99 -6.31
N ARG A 283 -14.49 5.02 -5.70
CA ARG A 283 -15.37 5.95 -6.43
C ARG A 283 -14.59 6.81 -7.44
N GLY A 284 -13.38 7.21 -7.08
CA GLY A 284 -12.49 7.91 -7.98
C GLY A 284 -12.15 7.09 -9.21
N ILE A 285 -11.79 5.81 -9.03
CA ILE A 285 -11.54 4.88 -10.13
C ILE A 285 -12.78 4.70 -11.00
N ASP A 286 -13.95 4.47 -10.39
CA ASP A 286 -15.23 4.32 -11.11
C ASP A 286 -15.55 5.54 -11.98
N SER A 287 -15.22 6.76 -11.50
CA SER A 287 -15.50 8.00 -12.22
C SER A 287 -14.68 8.23 -13.49
N ILE A 288 -13.53 7.57 -13.65
CA ILE A 288 -12.63 7.73 -14.80
C ILE A 288 -12.61 6.51 -15.72
N LEU A 289 -13.28 5.43 -15.34
CA LEU A 289 -13.32 4.21 -16.13
C LEU A 289 -14.32 4.33 -17.30
N PRO A 290 -14.00 3.75 -18.47
CA PRO A 290 -14.96 3.61 -19.57
C PRO A 290 -16.17 2.78 -19.16
N GLU A 291 -17.30 2.99 -19.83
CA GLU A 291 -18.60 2.37 -19.50
C GLU A 291 -18.56 0.85 -19.53
N GLU A 292 -17.72 0.26 -20.39
CA GLU A 292 -17.58 -1.20 -20.54
C GLU A 292 -17.03 -1.87 -19.27
N TRP A 293 -16.37 -1.11 -18.39
CA TRP A 293 -15.78 -1.63 -17.15
C TRP A 293 -16.73 -1.53 -15.95
N ARG A 294 -17.90 -0.89 -16.09
CA ARG A 294 -18.84 -0.66 -14.98
C ARG A 294 -19.31 -1.95 -14.32
N GLU A 295 -19.57 -2.99 -15.10
CA GLU A 295 -19.99 -4.29 -14.55
C GLU A 295 -18.92 -4.91 -13.63
N LEU A 296 -17.64 -4.70 -13.93
CA LEU A 296 -16.54 -5.15 -13.07
C LEU A 296 -16.41 -4.28 -11.81
N MET A 297 -16.89 -3.04 -11.85
CA MET A 297 -16.87 -2.12 -10.71
C MET A 297 -18.07 -2.29 -9.75
N ARG A 298 -19.13 -3.01 -10.14
CA ARG A 298 -20.32 -3.22 -9.27
C ARG A 298 -19.95 -3.79 -7.91
N TRP A 299 -19.11 -4.81 -7.87
CA TRP A 299 -18.68 -5.43 -6.61
C TRP A 299 -17.85 -4.47 -5.73
N PRO A 300 -16.73 -3.88 -6.18
CA PRO A 300 -15.95 -2.98 -5.32
C PRO A 300 -16.74 -1.74 -4.89
N VAL A 301 -17.60 -1.19 -5.76
CA VAL A 301 -18.51 -0.09 -5.41
C VAL A 301 -19.51 -0.55 -4.34
N GLY A 302 -20.13 -1.71 -4.52
CA GLY A 302 -21.08 -2.26 -3.57
C GLY A 302 -20.48 -2.50 -2.18
N VAL A 303 -19.24 -2.99 -2.13
CA VAL A 303 -18.50 -3.19 -0.88
C VAL A 303 -18.27 -1.86 -0.16
N VAL A 304 -17.76 -0.83 -0.85
CA VAL A 304 -17.47 0.46 -0.18
C VAL A 304 -18.73 1.22 0.22
N MET A 305 -19.86 0.98 -0.45
CA MET A 305 -21.17 1.53 -0.12
C MET A 305 -21.88 0.72 0.98
N GLY A 306 -21.32 -0.40 1.42
CA GLY A 306 -21.89 -1.26 2.47
C GLY A 306 -23.14 -2.04 2.04
N VAL A 307 -23.35 -2.21 0.74
CA VAL A 307 -24.47 -3.01 0.18
C VAL A 307 -24.05 -4.44 -0.18
N VAL A 308 -22.74 -4.72 -0.18
CA VAL A 308 -22.16 -6.06 -0.40
C VAL A 308 -21.30 -6.42 0.81
N ASP A 309 -21.50 -7.62 1.37
CA ASP A 309 -20.58 -8.15 2.38
C ASP A 309 -19.38 -8.80 1.69
N LEU A 310 -18.17 -8.61 2.23
CA LEU A 310 -16.94 -9.23 1.71
C LEU A 310 -16.96 -10.77 1.80
N ASN A 311 -17.85 -11.32 2.63
CA ASN A 311 -18.10 -12.76 2.73
C ASN A 311 -19.04 -13.28 1.65
N ASP A 312 -19.78 -12.41 0.96
CA ASP A 312 -20.64 -12.81 -0.15
C ASP A 312 -19.79 -13.23 -1.35
N SER A 313 -20.37 -14.06 -2.22
CA SER A 313 -19.73 -14.45 -3.48
C SER A 313 -19.59 -13.22 -4.38
N VAL A 314 -18.41 -13.06 -4.98
CA VAL A 314 -18.17 -11.98 -5.95
C VAL A 314 -19.07 -12.15 -7.20
N TYR A 315 -19.56 -13.37 -7.45
CA TYR A 315 -20.42 -13.70 -8.58
C TYR A 315 -21.90 -13.31 -8.40
N ASP A 316 -22.37 -13.14 -7.15
CA ASP A 316 -23.79 -12.86 -6.89
C ASP A 316 -24.23 -11.49 -7.41
N TYR A 317 -23.28 -10.59 -7.62
CA TYR A 317 -23.51 -9.21 -8.07
C TYR A 317 -23.25 -8.99 -9.57
N ARG A 318 -23.13 -10.07 -10.35
CA ARG A 318 -22.93 -10.06 -11.82
C ARG A 318 -24.19 -10.40 -12.63
N HIS A 319 -25.29 -10.79 -11.97
CA HIS A 319 -26.53 -11.21 -12.63
C HIS A 319 -27.73 -10.41 -12.11
N GLU A 320 -27.97 -9.25 -12.71
CA GLU A 320 -29.33 -8.79 -12.96
C GLU A 320 -29.39 -8.48 -14.46
N GLU A 321 -30.22 -9.26 -15.17
CA GLU A 321 -30.48 -9.17 -16.61
C GLU A 321 -30.94 -7.79 -17.09
#